data_AF-A0A089L0R7-F1
#
_entry.id   AF-A0A089L0R7-F1
#
_cell.length_a   1.000
_cell.length_b   1.000
_cell.length_c   1.000
_cell.angle_alpha   90.00
_cell.angle_beta   90.00
_cell.angle_gamma   90.00
#
_symmetry.space_group_name_H-M   'P 1'
#
loop_
_entity.id
_entity.type
_entity.pdbx_description
1 polymer ?
#
loop_
_entity_poly.entity_id
_entity_poly.type
_entity_poly.pdbx_seq_one_letter_code
_entity_poly.pdbx_strand_id
1 'polypeptide(L)'
;MGGPSLRQQHAHHAIHEGGLAGAISKTEEVEELLEAKEFEVARQAAEHLLEYWETRILSHADAEEDGFYQEMEEKQPSLKDAVIRLARDHELMRIIVSDTKALLAQEGLTPEVLQQLHALLVVNAVHSRDEERLLFGEK
;
A
#
# COMPACT_ATOMS: atom_id res chain seq x y z
N MET A 1 -16.82 0.69 9.87
CA MET A 1 -17.64 1.55 8.97
C MET A 1 -16.73 2.61 8.38
N GLY A 2 -16.33 2.43 7.12
CA GLY A 2 -15.46 3.39 6.42
C GLY A 2 -16.11 4.77 6.29
N GLY A 3 -15.33 5.81 6.58
CA GLY A 3 -15.79 7.19 6.64
C GLY A 3 -16.33 7.73 5.31
N PRO A 4 -16.99 8.91 5.32
CA PRO A 4 -17.53 9.53 4.10
C PRO A 4 -16.45 9.85 3.04
N SER A 5 -15.18 9.90 3.42
CA SER A 5 -14.04 10.13 2.52
C SER A 5 -13.87 9.02 1.48
N LEU A 6 -14.10 7.74 1.83
CA LEU A 6 -13.93 6.62 0.89
C LEU A 6 -14.81 6.73 -0.36
N ARG A 7 -15.95 7.42 -0.24
CA ARG A 7 -16.99 7.50 -1.27
C ARG A 7 -16.85 8.74 -2.16
N GLN A 8 -15.94 9.65 -1.80
CA GLN A 8 -15.69 10.87 -2.55
C GLN A 8 -14.38 10.70 -3.31
N GLN A 9 -14.45 10.67 -4.64
CA GLN A 9 -13.30 10.48 -5.53
C GLN A 9 -12.08 11.31 -5.11
N HIS A 10 -12.24 12.63 -4.93
CA HIS A 10 -11.14 13.50 -4.54
C HIS A 10 -10.53 13.16 -3.17
N ALA A 11 -11.34 12.74 -2.21
CA ALA A 11 -10.85 12.37 -0.88
C ALA A 11 -10.17 11.00 -0.91
N HIS A 12 -10.70 10.06 -1.68
CA HIS A 12 -10.14 8.74 -1.90
C HIS A 12 -8.77 8.85 -2.61
N HIS A 13 -8.71 9.61 -3.71
CA HIS A 13 -7.48 9.93 -4.42
C HIS A 13 -6.42 10.59 -3.50
N ALA A 14 -6.82 11.55 -2.68
CA ALA A 14 -5.89 12.20 -1.74
C ALA A 14 -5.32 11.22 -0.70
N ILE A 15 -6.06 10.17 -0.32
CA ILE A 15 -5.55 9.11 0.58
C ILE A 15 -4.52 8.25 -0.16
N HIS A 16 -4.80 7.84 -1.40
CA HIS A 16 -3.84 7.09 -2.22
C HIS A 16 -2.56 7.87 -2.51
N GLU A 17 -2.69 9.11 -2.99
CA GLU A 17 -1.56 9.96 -3.30
C GLU A 17 -0.72 10.23 -2.05
N GLY A 18 -1.37 10.57 -0.93
CA GLY A 18 -0.68 10.81 0.34
C GLY A 18 0.00 9.56 0.91
N GLY A 19 -0.64 8.40 0.78
CA GLY A 19 -0.08 7.10 1.17
C GLY A 19 1.15 6.74 0.34
N LEU A 20 1.03 6.82 -0.98
CA LEU A 20 2.12 6.49 -1.91
C LEU A 20 3.29 7.47 -1.76
N ALA A 21 3.04 8.78 -1.71
CA ALA A 21 4.10 9.77 -1.54
C ALA A 21 4.86 9.58 -0.21
N GLY A 22 4.15 9.26 0.87
CA GLY A 22 4.78 8.96 2.15
C GLY A 22 5.59 7.66 2.12
N ALA A 23 5.11 6.63 1.43
CA ALA A 23 5.85 5.39 1.24
C ALA A 23 7.13 5.61 0.41
N ILE A 24 7.06 6.38 -0.69
CA ILE A 24 8.22 6.74 -1.52
C ILE A 24 9.28 7.46 -0.68
N SER A 25 8.89 8.54 0.01
CA SER A 25 9.82 9.34 0.82
C SER A 25 10.51 8.53 1.91
N LYS A 26 9.81 7.55 2.50
CA LYS A 26 10.38 6.66 3.50
C LYS A 26 11.29 5.59 2.91
N THR A 27 10.98 5.09 1.71
CA THR A 27 11.91 4.20 0.98
C THR A 27 13.20 4.93 0.66
N GLU A 28 13.11 6.17 0.17
CA GLU A 28 14.28 7.02 -0.11
C GLU A 28 15.10 7.27 1.17
N GLU A 29 14.46 7.54 2.32
CA GLU A 29 15.13 7.69 3.61
C GLU A 29 15.96 6.44 4.00
N VAL A 30 15.42 5.24 3.78
CA VAL A 30 16.14 3.98 4.04
C VAL A 30 17.38 3.86 3.13
N GLU A 31 17.24 4.21 1.85
CA GLU A 31 18.34 4.16 0.88
C GLU A 31 19.44 5.18 1.21
N GLU A 32 19.07 6.42 1.55
CA GLU A 32 20.01 7.47 1.96
C GLU A 32 20.83 7.05 3.19
N LEU A 33 20.19 6.43 4.19
CA LEU A 33 20.86 5.94 5.39
C LEU A 33 21.82 4.77 5.08
N LEU A 34 21.46 3.89 4.14
CA LEU A 34 22.34 2.83 3.67
C LEU A 34 23.57 3.38 2.93
N GLU A 35 23.38 4.38 2.06
CA GLU A 35 24.47 5.05 1.36
C GLU A 35 25.42 5.77 2.34
N ALA A 36 24.87 6.37 3.38
CA ALA A 36 25.62 6.97 4.49
C ALA A 36 26.31 5.94 5.40
N LYS A 37 26.05 4.64 5.22
CA LYS A 37 26.55 3.52 6.04
C LYS A 37 26.05 3.55 7.49
N GLU A 38 24.93 4.20 7.74
CA GLU A 38 24.26 4.27 9.04
C GLU A 38 23.35 3.03 9.23
N PHE A 39 23.94 1.83 9.20
CA PHE A 39 23.19 0.57 9.01
C PHE A 39 22.12 0.29 10.07
N GLU A 40 22.39 0.56 11.35
CA GLU A 40 21.41 0.36 12.43
C GLU A 40 20.23 1.33 12.30
N VAL A 41 20.50 2.57 11.89
CA VAL A 41 19.47 3.59 11.68
C VAL A 41 18.66 3.27 10.44
N ALA A 42 19.31 2.83 9.36
CA ALA A 42 18.65 2.38 8.14
C ALA A 42 17.70 1.20 8.41
N ARG A 43 18.14 0.24 9.24
CA ARG A 43 17.30 -0.88 9.69
C ARG A 43 16.04 -0.38 10.42
N GLN A 44 16.19 0.53 11.38
CA GLN A 44 15.05 1.11 12.12
C GLN A 44 14.12 1.88 11.18
N ALA A 45 14.67 2.63 10.21
CA ALA A 45 13.86 3.30 9.20
C ALA A 45 13.04 2.31 8.35
N ALA A 46 13.63 1.15 7.99
CA ALA A 46 12.91 0.09 7.27
C ALA A 46 11.80 -0.54 8.13
N GLU A 47 12.03 -0.73 9.43
CA GLU A 47 10.99 -1.20 10.37
C GLU A 47 9.83 -0.19 10.44
N HIS A 48 10.12 1.11 10.59
CA HIS A 48 9.10 2.17 10.59
C HIS A 48 8.37 2.31 9.24
N LEU A 49 9.04 2.04 8.12
CA LEU A 49 8.41 2.02 6.81
C LEU A 49 7.39 0.89 6.70
N LEU A 50 7.72 -0.31 7.17
CA LEU A 50 6.78 -1.44 7.18
C LEU A 50 5.58 -1.17 8.11
N GLU A 51 5.79 -0.51 9.25
CA GLU A 51 4.69 -0.03 10.11
C GLU A 51 3.82 1.04 9.41
N TYR A 52 4.44 1.92 8.62
CA TYR A 52 3.70 2.90 7.82
C TYR A 52 2.79 2.20 6.79
N TRP A 53 3.28 1.15 6.10
CA TRP A 53 2.46 0.34 5.21
C TRP A 53 1.25 -0.24 5.93
N GLU A 54 1.44 -0.84 7.10
CA GLU A 54 0.36 -1.44 7.90
C GLU A 54 -0.67 -0.38 8.35
N THR A 55 -0.19 0.72 8.90
CA THR A 55 -1.05 1.70 9.58
C THR A 55 -1.68 2.74 8.66
N ARG A 56 -1.18 2.90 7.42
CA ARG A 56 -1.69 3.89 6.47
C ARG A 56 -2.31 3.27 5.24
N ILE A 57 -1.58 2.39 4.56
CA ILE A 57 -2.01 1.86 3.26
C ILE A 57 -2.90 0.63 3.47
N LEU A 58 -2.43 -0.36 4.23
CA LEU A 58 -3.21 -1.57 4.50
C LEU A 58 -4.44 -1.28 5.37
N SER A 59 -4.37 -0.33 6.31
CA SER A 59 -5.55 0.11 7.04
C SER A 59 -6.61 0.80 6.16
N HIS A 60 -6.21 1.42 5.04
CA HIS A 60 -7.15 1.98 4.06
C HIS A 60 -7.77 0.85 3.24
N ALA A 61 -6.95 -0.08 2.75
CA ALA A 61 -7.40 -1.30 2.08
C ALA A 61 -8.42 -2.10 2.92
N ASP A 62 -8.18 -2.26 4.22
CA ASP A 62 -9.12 -2.91 5.14
C ASP A 62 -10.47 -2.16 5.20
N ALA A 63 -10.44 -0.83 5.23
CA ALA A 63 -11.65 -0.02 5.27
C ALA A 63 -12.48 -0.11 3.97
N GLU A 64 -11.82 -0.38 2.84
CA GLU A 64 -12.47 -0.60 1.55
C GLU A 64 -13.14 -1.97 1.48
N GLU A 65 -12.41 -3.01 1.88
CA GLU A 65 -12.89 -4.38 1.95
C GLU A 65 -14.04 -4.53 2.97
N ASP A 66 -13.99 -3.81 4.09
CA ASP A 66 -15.02 -3.81 5.16
C ASP A 66 -16.38 -3.22 4.74
N GLY A 67 -16.51 -2.67 3.53
CA GLY A 67 -17.83 -2.34 3.01
C GLY A 67 -17.87 -1.51 1.74
N PHE A 68 -16.84 -0.74 1.40
CA PHE A 68 -16.85 0.06 0.19
C PHE A 68 -16.98 -0.81 -1.07
N TYR A 69 -16.23 -1.91 -1.15
CA TYR A 69 -16.32 -2.84 -2.28
C TYR A 69 -17.67 -3.51 -2.42
N GLN A 70 -18.25 -3.94 -1.29
CA GLN A 70 -19.60 -4.49 -1.28
C GLN A 70 -20.62 -3.44 -1.77
N GLU A 71 -20.52 -2.19 -1.29
CA GLU A 71 -21.40 -1.09 -1.74
C GLU A 71 -21.26 -0.81 -3.24
N MET A 72 -20.05 -0.92 -3.82
CA MET A 72 -19.83 -0.74 -5.25
C MET A 72 -20.45 -1.87 -6.07
N GLU A 73 -20.27 -3.13 -5.65
CA GLU A 73 -20.89 -4.30 -6.30
C GLU A 73 -22.42 -4.23 -6.23
N GLU A 74 -23.00 -3.85 -5.09
CA GLU A 74 -24.45 -3.73 -4.91
C GLU A 74 -25.06 -2.64 -5.81
N LYS A 75 -24.37 -1.50 -5.97
CA LYS A 75 -24.80 -0.41 -6.87
C LYS A 75 -24.63 -0.78 -8.33
N GLN A 76 -23.56 -1.50 -8.66
CA GLN A 76 -23.23 -1.89 -10.02
C GLN A 76 -22.65 -3.31 -10.05
N PRO A 77 -23.52 -4.34 -10.22
CA PRO A 77 -23.09 -5.75 -10.18
C PRO A 77 -22.03 -6.14 -11.22
N SER A 78 -21.86 -5.35 -12.29
CA SER A 78 -20.77 -5.56 -13.26
C SER A 78 -19.37 -5.30 -12.69
N LEU A 79 -19.25 -4.64 -11.53
CA LEU A 79 -17.97 -4.37 -10.86
C LEU A 79 -17.45 -5.55 -10.04
N LYS A 80 -18.21 -6.64 -9.90
CA LYS A 80 -17.82 -7.81 -9.10
C LYS A 80 -16.40 -8.31 -9.40
N ASP A 81 -16.08 -8.52 -10.67
CA ASP A 81 -14.74 -9.00 -11.05
C ASP A 81 -13.65 -7.95 -10.80
N ALA A 82 -13.99 -6.66 -10.83
CA ALA A 82 -13.07 -5.59 -10.51
C ALA A 82 -12.73 -5.58 -9.02
N VAL A 83 -13.73 -5.58 -8.14
CA VAL A 83 -13.50 -5.56 -6.68
C VAL A 83 -12.75 -6.80 -6.18
N ILE A 84 -12.99 -7.98 -6.78
CA ILE A 84 -12.23 -9.20 -6.47
C ILE A 84 -10.75 -9.04 -6.80
N ARG A 85 -10.42 -8.42 -7.95
CA ARG A 85 -9.02 -8.17 -8.34
C ARG A 85 -8.37 -7.13 -7.43
N LEU A 86 -9.07 -6.06 -7.10
CA LEU A 86 -8.56 -5.01 -6.22
C LEU A 86 -8.25 -5.56 -4.81
N ALA A 87 -9.16 -6.34 -4.24
CA ALA A 87 -8.91 -7.04 -2.98
C ALA A 87 -7.74 -8.05 -3.07
N ARG A 88 -7.51 -8.65 -4.25
CA ARG A 88 -6.34 -9.51 -4.46
C ARG A 88 -5.03 -8.71 -4.43
N ASP A 89 -5.02 -7.50 -4.95
CA ASP A 89 -3.85 -6.62 -4.92
C ASP A 89 -3.52 -6.21 -3.47
N HIS A 90 -4.54 -5.93 -2.64
CA HIS A 90 -4.36 -5.74 -1.19
C HIS A 90 -3.69 -6.95 -0.54
N GLU A 91 -4.19 -8.15 -0.83
CA GLU A 91 -3.61 -9.38 -0.30
C GLU A 91 -2.17 -9.59 -0.75
N LEU A 92 -1.82 -9.22 -1.99
CA LEU A 92 -0.42 -9.24 -2.44
C LEU A 92 0.45 -8.29 -1.61
N MET A 93 -0.02 -7.07 -1.33
CA MET A 93 0.71 -6.14 -0.47
C MET A 93 0.86 -6.69 0.96
N ARG A 94 -0.19 -7.30 1.54
CA ARG A 94 -0.12 -7.94 2.87
C ARG A 94 0.93 -9.05 2.91
N ILE A 95 0.96 -9.91 1.89
CA ILE A 95 1.96 -10.99 1.77
C ILE A 95 3.36 -10.40 1.70
N ILE A 96 3.60 -9.43 0.80
CA ILE A 96 4.92 -8.82 0.64
C ILE A 96 5.38 -8.13 1.94
N VAL A 97 4.50 -7.38 2.62
CA VAL A 97 4.83 -6.76 3.92
C VAL A 97 5.21 -7.82 4.95
N SER A 98 4.42 -8.90 5.06
CA SER A 98 4.68 -9.98 6.02
C SER A 98 6.02 -10.67 5.74
N ASP A 99 6.27 -11.05 4.49
CA ASP A 99 7.51 -11.69 4.06
C ASP A 99 8.71 -10.77 4.26
N THR A 100 8.56 -9.47 3.98
CA THR A 100 9.63 -8.47 4.16
C THR A 100 9.97 -8.26 5.63
N LYS A 101 8.97 -8.20 6.52
CA LYS A 101 9.19 -8.14 7.98
C LYS A 101 9.93 -9.39 8.46
N ALA A 102 9.54 -10.57 7.97
CA ALA A 102 10.21 -11.81 8.32
C ALA A 102 11.67 -11.84 7.83
N LEU A 103 11.93 -11.36 6.60
CA LEU A 103 13.27 -11.28 6.03
C LEU A 103 14.14 -10.28 6.79
N LEU A 104 13.63 -9.08 7.07
CA LEU A 104 14.33 -8.04 7.85
C LEU A 104 14.68 -8.51 9.26
N ALA A 105 13.79 -9.28 9.91
CA ALA A 105 14.02 -9.85 11.22
C ALA A 105 15.12 -10.94 11.22
N GLN A 106 15.18 -11.76 10.17
CA GLN A 106 16.09 -12.91 10.08
C GLN A 106 17.47 -12.53 9.53
N GLU A 107 17.50 -11.70 8.48
CA GLU A 107 18.70 -11.44 7.68
C GLU A 107 19.17 -9.97 7.78
N GLY A 108 18.35 -9.10 8.38
CA GLY A 108 18.63 -7.67 8.44
C GLY A 108 18.24 -6.96 7.14
N LEU A 109 18.72 -5.71 7.01
CA LEU A 109 18.42 -4.89 5.84
C LEU A 109 19.34 -5.28 4.67
N THR A 110 18.89 -6.26 3.89
CA THR A 110 19.60 -6.79 2.71
C THR A 110 19.11 -6.12 1.41
N PRO A 111 19.84 -6.28 0.29
CA PRO A 111 19.34 -5.86 -1.03
C PRO A 111 17.99 -6.48 -1.39
N GLU A 112 17.72 -7.70 -0.95
CA GLU A 112 16.44 -8.38 -1.15
C GLU A 112 15.30 -7.67 -0.39
N VAL A 113 15.54 -7.21 0.84
CA VAL A 113 14.57 -6.37 1.59
C VAL A 113 14.25 -5.10 0.81
N LEU A 114 15.26 -4.38 0.31
CA LEU A 114 15.05 -3.18 -0.51
C LEU A 114 14.22 -3.47 -1.76
N GLN A 115 14.48 -4.58 -2.45
CA GLN A 115 13.71 -4.97 -3.63
C GLN A 115 12.22 -5.19 -3.29
N GLN A 116 11.91 -5.77 -2.13
CA GLN A 116 10.52 -5.93 -1.69
C GLN A 116 9.85 -4.59 -1.34
N LEU A 117 10.58 -3.67 -0.70
CA LEU A 117 10.09 -2.31 -0.43
C LEU A 117 9.73 -1.57 -1.73
N HIS A 118 10.57 -1.68 -2.76
CA HIS A 118 10.26 -1.14 -4.09
C HIS A 118 9.10 -1.86 -4.78
N ALA A 119 9.00 -3.18 -4.63
CA ALA A 119 7.88 -3.94 -5.18
C ALA A 119 6.54 -3.46 -4.60
N LEU A 120 6.47 -3.15 -3.30
CA LEU A 120 5.28 -2.58 -2.67
C LEU A 120 4.87 -1.25 -3.32
N LEU A 121 5.82 -0.35 -3.59
CA LEU A 121 5.53 0.92 -4.27
C LEU A 121 4.90 0.68 -5.65
N VAL A 122 5.43 -0.26 -6.41
CA VAL A 122 4.92 -0.59 -7.75
C VAL A 122 3.52 -1.18 -7.68
N VAL A 123 3.29 -2.15 -6.78
CA VAL A 123 1.98 -2.78 -6.61
C VAL A 123 0.94 -1.74 -6.18
N ASN A 124 1.24 -0.91 -5.18
CA ASN A 124 0.34 0.11 -4.70
C ASN A 124 0.00 1.15 -5.78
N ALA A 125 1.01 1.63 -6.53
CA ALA A 125 0.77 2.59 -7.62
C ALA A 125 -0.12 2.03 -8.73
N VAL A 126 0.06 0.75 -9.08
CA VAL A 126 -0.80 0.07 -10.06
C VAL A 126 -2.21 -0.10 -9.51
N HIS A 127 -2.33 -0.56 -8.27
CA HIS A 127 -3.59 -0.77 -7.58
C HIS A 127 -4.41 0.52 -7.49
N SER A 128 -3.85 1.60 -6.91
CA SER A 128 -4.57 2.87 -6.70
C SER A 128 -5.09 3.47 -8.01
N ARG A 129 -4.27 3.44 -9.07
CA ARG A 129 -4.69 3.91 -10.40
C ARG A 129 -5.84 3.08 -10.95
N ASP A 130 -5.74 1.75 -10.86
CA ASP A 130 -6.73 0.85 -11.42
C ASP A 130 -8.04 0.91 -10.63
N GLU A 131 -7.97 1.05 -9.32
CA GLU A 131 -9.13 1.27 -8.46
C GLU A 131 -9.88 2.55 -8.83
N GLU A 132 -9.16 3.68 -8.89
CA GLU A 132 -9.75 4.98 -9.21
C GLU A 132 -10.41 4.98 -10.59
N ARG A 133 -9.74 4.38 -11.58
CA ARG A 133 -10.28 4.18 -12.94
C ARG A 133 -11.53 3.30 -12.95
N LEU A 134 -11.52 2.19 -12.21
CA LEU A 134 -12.59 1.18 -12.26
C LEU A 134 -13.82 1.60 -11.45
N LEU A 135 -13.62 2.20 -10.27
CA LEU A 135 -14.70 2.49 -9.32
C LEU A 135 -15.23 3.93 -9.44
N PHE A 136 -14.41 4.88 -9.89
CA PHE A 136 -14.81 6.28 -10.05
C PHE A 136 -14.84 6.76 -11.51
N GLY A 137 -14.33 5.96 -12.46
CA GLY A 137 -14.38 6.28 -13.88
C GLY A 137 -13.36 7.32 -14.34
N GLU A 138 -12.23 7.48 -13.62
CA GLU A 138 -11.11 8.26 -14.12
C GLU A 138 -10.54 7.68 -15.43
N LYS A 139 -10.02 8.55 -16.29
CA LYS A 139 -9.42 8.19 -17.58
C LYS A 139 -7.90 8.26 -17.54
#